data_AF-A0AAW2KNK6-F1
#
_entry.id   AF-A0AAW2KNK6-F1
#
_cell.length_a   1.000
_cell.length_b   1.000
_cell.length_c   1.000
_cell.angle_alpha   90.00
_cell.angle_beta   90.00
_cell.angle_gamma   90.00
#
_symmetry.space_group_name_H-M   'P 1'
#
loop_
_entity.id
_entity.type
_entity.pdbx_description
1 polymer ?
#
loop_
_entity_poly.entity_id
_entity_poly.type
_entity_poly.pdbx_seq_one_letter_code
_entity_poly.pdbx_strand_id
1 'polypeptide(L)'
;MLQATDVVMGKRPVTDFQDPRIRERITSADFESILQTAVVCVSRSSMARPTINLVFEELDKAWKHTQLEMTAREDKSVLPTTPSKSLELVRA
;
A
#
# COMPACT_ATOMS: atom_id res chain seq x y z
N MET A 1 0.99 14.55 15.84
CA MET A 1 -0.36 14.06 16.18
C MET A 1 -1.41 14.69 15.28
N LEU A 2 -1.65 16.01 15.36
CA LEU A 2 -2.64 16.70 14.51
C LEU A 2 -2.45 16.40 13.01
N GLN A 3 -1.21 16.43 12.50
CA GLN A 3 -0.93 16.15 11.09
C GLN A 3 -1.30 14.72 10.65
N ALA A 4 -1.00 13.70 11.45
CA ALA A 4 -1.34 12.31 11.13
C ALA A 4 -2.86 12.08 11.17
N THR A 5 -3.53 12.66 12.18
CA THR A 5 -5.00 12.64 12.27
C THR A 5 -5.64 13.39 11.11
N ASP A 6 -5.09 14.53 10.68
CA ASP A 6 -5.61 15.27 9.53
C ASP A 6 -5.52 14.47 8.23
N VAL A 7 -4.46 13.67 8.05
CA VAL A 7 -4.34 12.75 6.92
C VAL A 7 -5.40 11.64 6.99
N VAL A 8 -5.57 10.99 8.14
CA VAL A 8 -6.60 9.95 8.34
C VAL A 8 -8.01 10.50 8.13
N MET A 9 -8.24 11.77 8.47
CA MET A 9 -9.53 12.46 8.25
C MET A 9 -9.70 13.01 6.82
N GLY A 10 -8.77 12.73 5.90
CA GLY A 10 -8.82 13.17 4.51
C GLY A 10 -8.60 14.68 4.30
N LYS A 11 -8.17 15.41 5.34
CA LYS A 11 -7.88 16.85 5.26
C LYS A 11 -6.54 17.14 4.58
N ARG A 12 -5.66 16.13 4.50
CA ARG A 12 -4.35 16.19 3.86
C ARG A 12 -4.11 14.89 3.08
N PRO A 13 -3.40 14.94 1.95
CA PRO A 13 -3.06 13.75 1.21
C PRO A 13 -2.08 12.87 2.00
N VAL A 14 -2.24 11.55 1.86
CA VAL A 14 -1.38 10.54 2.49
C VAL A 14 0.11 10.73 2.14
N THR A 15 0.37 11.25 0.94
CA THR A 15 1.71 11.54 0.42
C THR A 15 2.49 12.57 1.22
N ASP A 16 1.82 13.45 1.98
CA ASP A 16 2.48 14.44 2.83
C ASP A 16 3.13 13.81 4.07
N PHE A 17 2.67 12.61 4.44
CA PHE A 17 3.10 11.90 5.64
C PHE A 17 3.94 10.67 5.33
N GLN A 18 3.89 10.16 4.10
CA GLN A 18 4.63 8.98 3.67
C GLN A 18 6.11 9.31 3.41
N ASP A 19 7.02 8.53 3.99
CA ASP A 19 8.45 8.64 3.70
C ASP A 19 8.71 8.30 2.21
N PRO A 20 9.43 9.16 1.46
CA PRO A 20 9.70 8.90 0.04
C PRO A 20 10.37 7.55 -0.23
N ARG A 21 11.18 7.05 0.71
CA ARG A 21 11.93 5.78 0.58
C ARG A 21 11.04 4.53 0.64
N ILE A 22 9.81 4.67 1.15
CA ILE A 22 8.86 3.56 1.27
C ILE A 22 7.72 3.65 0.27
N ARG A 23 7.61 4.73 -0.52
CA ARG A 23 6.46 4.98 -1.42
C ARG A 23 6.20 3.83 -2.41
N GLU A 24 7.25 3.20 -2.91
CA GLU A 24 7.15 2.07 -3.84
C GLU A 24 7.11 0.70 -3.13
N ARG A 25 7.36 0.70 -1.82
CA ARG A 25 7.46 -0.51 -0.98
C ARG A 25 6.20 -0.79 -0.16
N ILE A 26 5.12 -0.07 -0.40
CA ILE A 26 3.85 -0.30 0.27
C ILE A 26 2.73 0.22 -0.63
N THR A 27 1.57 -0.43 -0.58
CA THR A 27 0.39 0.13 -1.24
C THR A 27 -0.12 1.34 -0.47
N SER A 28 -0.74 2.30 -1.16
CA SER A 28 -1.31 3.48 -0.49
C SER A 28 -2.39 3.08 0.53
N ALA A 29 -3.18 2.06 0.22
CA ALA A 29 -4.23 1.53 1.11
C ALA A 29 -3.64 0.92 2.39
N ASP A 30 -2.56 0.13 2.26
CA ASP A 30 -1.91 -0.48 3.43
C ASP A 30 -1.21 0.57 4.29
N PHE A 31 -0.58 1.58 3.66
CA PHE A 31 0.00 2.69 4.41
C PHE A 31 -1.07 3.47 5.20
N GLU A 32 -2.24 3.72 4.60
CA GLU A 32 -3.35 4.38 5.28
C GLU A 32 -3.86 3.55 6.47
N SER A 33 -4.01 2.23 6.32
CA SER A 33 -4.40 1.34 7.41
C SER A 33 -3.39 1.34 8.57
N ILE A 34 -2.09 1.27 8.24
CA ILE A 34 -1.00 1.37 9.23
C ILE A 34 -1.04 2.73 9.93
N LEU A 35 -1.25 3.81 9.19
CA LEU A 35 -1.32 5.16 9.75
C LEU A 35 -2.52 5.31 10.69
N GLN A 36 -3.68 4.80 10.31
CA GLN A 36 -4.88 4.80 11.15
C GLN A 36 -4.61 4.04 12.45
N THR A 37 -4.04 2.83 12.36
CA THR A 37 -3.65 2.03 13.53
C THR A 37 -2.71 2.80 14.44
N ALA A 38 -1.67 3.43 13.88
CA ALA A 38 -0.71 4.24 14.63
C ALA A 38 -1.38 5.41 15.36
N VAL A 39 -2.31 6.12 14.70
CA VAL A 39 -3.06 7.25 15.31
C VAL A 39 -3.91 6.78 16.48
N VAL A 40 -4.58 5.63 16.37
CA VAL A 40 -5.42 5.08 17.46
C VAL A 40 -4.55 4.62 18.64
N CYS A 41 -3.39 4.00 18.40
CA CYS A 41 -2.44 3.57 19.43
C CYS A 41 -1.97 4.70 20.35
N VAL A 42 -1.86 5.92 19.83
CA VAL A 42 -1.39 7.10 20.58
C VAL A 42 -2.53 7.96 21.11
N SER A 43 -3.77 7.47 21.06
CA SER A 43 -4.94 8.20 21.57
C SER A 43 -4.75 8.64 23.03
N ARG A 44 -5.28 9.82 23.35
CA ARG A 44 -5.26 10.36 24.74
C ARG A 44 -6.01 9.47 25.70
N SER A 45 -7.11 8.86 25.24
CA SER A 45 -7.87 7.89 26.02
C SER A 45 -7.19 6.53 25.92
N SER A 46 -6.84 5.94 27.07
CA SER A 46 -6.30 4.58 27.12
C SER A 46 -7.31 3.54 26.64
N MET A 47 -8.61 3.77 26.84
CA MET A 47 -9.68 2.88 26.39
C MET A 47 -9.83 2.85 24.87
N ALA A 48 -9.38 3.90 24.18
CA ALA A 48 -9.39 3.96 22.72
C ALA A 48 -8.17 3.25 22.11
N ARG A 49 -7.13 2.92 22.88
CA ARG A 49 -5.93 2.27 22.37
C ARG A 49 -6.22 0.78 22.16
N PRO A 50 -5.88 0.21 21.01
CA PRO A 50 -6.05 -1.21 20.77
C PRO A 50 -5.13 -2.03 21.69
N THR A 51 -5.51 -3.29 21.90
CA THR A 51 -4.59 -4.27 22.47
C THR A 51 -3.49 -4.58 21.46
N ILE A 52 -2.35 -5.07 21.94
CA ILE A 52 -1.23 -5.42 21.06
C ILE A 52 -1.61 -6.51 20.03
N ASN A 53 -2.56 -7.39 20.36
CA ASN A 53 -3.06 -8.41 19.44
C ASN A 53 -3.76 -7.78 18.24
N LEU A 54 -4.64 -6.79 18.48
CA LEU A 54 -5.32 -6.07 17.40
C LEU A 54 -4.32 -5.29 16.53
N VAL A 55 -3.30 -4.67 17.14
CA VAL A 55 -2.22 -4.01 16.38
C VAL A 55 -1.48 -5.01 15.50
N PHE A 56 -1.13 -6.18 16.04
CA PHE A 56 -0.46 -7.24 15.30
C PHE A 56 -1.30 -7.71 14.11
N GLU A 57 -2.59 -7.97 14.32
CA GLU A 57 -3.51 -8.44 13.27
C GLU A 57 -3.61 -7.44 12.11
N GLU A 58 -3.76 -6.14 12.41
CA GLU A 58 -3.82 -5.10 11.37
C GLU A 58 -2.49 -4.94 10.60
N LEU A 59 -1.35 -5.00 11.30
CA LEU A 59 -0.03 -4.91 10.66
C LEU A 59 0.29 -6.15 9.82
N ASP A 60 -0.05 -7.35 10.31
CA ASP A 60 0.17 -8.61 9.59
C ASP A 60 -0.72 -8.67 8.32
N LYS A 61 -1.96 -8.20 8.41
CA LYS A 61 -2.86 -8.08 7.26
C LYS A 61 -2.30 -7.11 6.21
N ALA A 62 -1.88 -5.91 6.62
CA ALA A 62 -1.29 -4.92 5.73
C ALA A 62 0.00 -5.44 5.06
N TRP A 63 0.85 -6.13 5.83
CA TRP A 63 2.08 -6.74 5.33
C TRP A 63 1.80 -7.81 4.27
N LYS A 64 0.92 -8.77 4.58
CA LYS A 64 0.55 -9.85 3.65
C LYS A 64 -0.04 -9.31 2.35
N HIS A 65 -0.93 -8.31 2.45
CA HIS A 65 -1.53 -7.69 1.28
C HIS A 65 -0.50 -6.94 0.41
N THR A 66 0.37 -6.14 1.04
CA THR A 66 1.46 -5.47 0.33
C THR A 66 2.40 -6.44 -0.39
N GLN A 67 2.75 -7.56 0.25
CA GLN A 67 3.60 -8.59 -0.38
C GLN A 67 2.92 -9.19 -1.62
N LEU A 68 1.64 -9.53 -1.54
CA LEU A 68 0.88 -10.04 -2.69
C LEU A 68 0.86 -9.03 -3.84
N GLU A 69 0.56 -7.76 -3.55
CA GLU A 69 0.53 -6.71 -4.57
C GLU A 69 1.90 -6.46 -5.22
N MET A 70 2.99 -6.57 -4.46
CA MET A 70 4.33 -6.45 -5.04
C MET A 70 4.66 -7.60 -5.98
N THR A 71 4.40 -8.84 -5.58
CA THR A 71 4.63 -10.00 -6.46
C THR A 71 3.82 -9.90 -7.76
N ALA A 72 2.57 -9.44 -7.67
CA ALA A 72 1.73 -9.23 -8.85
C ALA A 72 2.24 -8.10 -9.77
N ARG A 73 2.96 -7.10 -9.25
CA ARG A 73 3.59 -6.05 -10.06
C ARG A 73 4.83 -6.55 -10.78
N GLU A 74 5.62 -7.40 -10.13
CA GLU A 74 6.79 -8.04 -10.73
C GLU A 74 6.37 -8.93 -11.92
N ASP A 75 5.36 -9.78 -11.74
CA ASP A 75 4.85 -10.66 -12.81
C ASP A 75 4.32 -9.90 -14.04
N LYS A 76 3.71 -8.71 -13.83
CA LYS A 76 3.23 -7.85 -14.93
C LYS A 76 4.36 -7.15 -15.69
N SER A 77 5.51 -6.94 -15.07
CA SER A 77 6.68 -6.32 -15.72
C SER A 77 7.40 -7.27 -16.69
N VAL A 78 7.13 -8.57 -16.61
CA VAL A 78 7.85 -9.62 -17.37
C VAL A 78 7.15 -9.98 -18.69
N LEU A 79 5.94 -9.48 -18.98
CA LEU A 79 5.31 -9.74 -20.28
C LEU A 79 6.06 -9.05 -21.43
N PRO A 80 6.70 -9.80 -22.35
CA PRO A 80 7.30 -9.22 -23.54
C PRO A 80 6.17 -8.78 -24.47
N THR A 81 6.31 -7.56 -24.99
CA THR A 81 5.56 -7.03 -26.13
C THR A 81 5.39 -8.13 -27.18
N THR A 82 4.15 -8.52 -27.46
CA THR A 82 3.83 -9.46 -28.54
C THR A 82 4.40 -8.92 -29.86
N PRO A 83 5.32 -9.64 -30.53
CA PRO A 83 5.73 -9.25 -31.88
C PRO A 83 4.53 -9.47 -32.80
N SER A 84 4.10 -8.38 -33.44
CA SER A 84 3.07 -8.38 -34.46
C SER A 84 3.43 -9.41 -35.54
N LYS A 85 2.55 -10.38 -35.81
CA LYS A 85 2.73 -11.33 -36.90
C LYS A 85 2.61 -10.57 -38.23
N SER A 86 3.75 -10.15 -38.78
CA SER A 86 3.86 -9.72 -40.17
C SER A 86 3.65 -10.95 -41.04
N LEU A 87 2.54 -10.97 -41.78
CA LEU A 87 2.19 -12.07 -42.68
C LEU A 87 2.86 -11.80 -44.01
N GLU A 88 4.08 -12.32 -44.21
CA GLU A 88 4.61 -12.49 -45.56
C GLU A 88 3.76 -13.54 -46.28
N LEU A 89 3.01 -13.11 -47.29
CA LEU A 89 2.39 -14.00 -48.27
C LEU A 89 3.20 -13.92 -49.56
N VAL A 90 4.08 -14.90 -49.73
CA VAL A 90 4.81 -15.20 -50.95
C VAL A 90 3.92 -16.04 -51.89
N ARG A 91 4.04 -15.77 -53.20
CA ARG A 91 3.54 -16.45 -54.43
C ARG A 91 2.24 -15.97 -55.06
N ALA A 92 2.35 -15.44 -56.28
CA ALA A 92 2.18 -16.23 -57.51
C ALA A 92 3.13 -15.71 -58.61
#